data_AF-A0A7L5I8R1-F1
#
_entry.id   AF-A0A7L5I8R1-F1
#
_cell.length_a   1.000
_cell.length_b   1.000
_cell.length_c   1.000
_cell.angle_alpha   90.00
_cell.angle_beta   90.00
_cell.angle_gamma   90.00
#
_symmetry.space_group_name_H-M   'P 1'
#
loop_
_entity.id
_entity.type
_entity.pdbx_description
1 polymer ?
#
loop_
_entity_poly.entity_id
_entity_poly.type
_entity_poly.pdbx_seq_one_letter_code
_entity_poly.pdbx_strand_id
1 'polypeptide(L)' 'MEFLELLLIFVAIILMIFKPEKEKLAFSLIVISWAIMVFDYLGRKSGAILGLMNL' A
#
# COMPACT_ATOMS: atom_id res chain seq x y z
N MET A 1 -6.08 1.84 4.45
CA MET A 1 -7.35 2.02 3.68
C MET A 1 -7.34 1.02 2.54
N GLU A 2 -7.95 -0.14 2.75
CA GLU A 2 -7.75 -1.36 1.93
C GLU A 2 -8.08 -1.15 0.44
N PHE A 3 -9.00 -0.24 0.11
CA PHE A 3 -9.39 0.07 -1.28
C PHE A 3 -8.29 0.76 -2.10
N LEU A 4 -7.51 1.66 -1.51
CA LEU A 4 -6.48 2.41 -2.25
C LEU A 4 -5.32 1.50 -2.66
N GLU A 5 -4.90 0.61 -1.76
CA GLU A 5 -3.84 -0.38 -2.02
C GLU A 5 -4.25 -1.34 -3.15
N LEU A 6 -5.51 -1.80 -3.15
CA LEU A 6 -6.05 -2.62 -4.23
C LEU A 6 -6.05 -1.88 -5.57
N LEU A 7 -6.45 -0.61 -5.59
CA LEU A 7 -6.45 0.21 -6.80
C LEU A 7 -5.03 0.42 -7.35
N LEU A 8 -4.05 0.69 -6.49
CA LEU A 8 -2.65 0.86 -6.88
C LEU A 8 -2.05 -0.43 -7.47
N ILE A 9 -2.33 -1.58 -6.85
CA ILE A 9 -1.90 -2.88 -7.37
C ILE A 9 -2.58 -3.19 -8.71
N PHE A 10 -3.87 -2.90 -8.83
CA PHE A 10 -4.61 -3.10 -10.09
C PHE A 10 -4.00 -2.27 -11.24
N VAL A 11 -3.68 -1.00 -10.99
CA VAL A 11 -2.99 -0.14 -11.96
C VAL A 11 -1.59 -0.67 -12.28
N ALA A 12 -0.85 -1.18 -11.29
CA ALA A 12 0.46 -1.79 -11.52
C ALA A 12 0.38 -3.04 -12.41
N ILE A 13 -0.64 -3.89 -12.22
CA ILE A 13 -0.88 -5.09 -13.06
C ILE A 13 -1.25 -4.68 -14.48
N ILE A 14 -2.14 -3.70 -14.66
CA ILE A 14 -2.49 -3.17 -15.99
C ILE A 14 -1.24 -2.62 -16.69
N LEU A 15 -0.38 -1.89 -15.97
CA LEU A 15 0.87 -1.38 -16.53
C LEU A 15 1.81 -2.52 -16.96
N MET A 16 1.95 -3.57 -16.16
CA MET A 16 2.78 -4.72 -16.54
C MET A 16 2.26 -5.45 -17.78
N ILE A 17 0.95 -5.58 -17.94
CA ILE A 17 0.33 -6.30 -19.07
C ILE A 17 0.36 -5.46 -20.35
N PHE A 18 -0.07 -4.19 -20.27
CA PHE A 18 -0.32 -3.37 -21.47
C PHE A 18 0.84 -2.41 -21.81
N LYS A 19 1.70 -2.08 -20.85
CA LYS A 19 2.80 -1.11 -21.01
C LYS A 19 4.08 -1.59 -20.31
N PRO A 20 4.67 -2.72 -20.75
CA PRO A 20 5.87 -3.27 -20.11
C PRO A 20 7.04 -2.27 -20.11
N GLU A 21 7.10 -1.30 -21.03
CA GLU A 21 8.10 -0.22 -20.99
C GLU A 21 8.00 0.69 -19.76
N LYS A 22 6.90 0.62 -19.00
CA LYS A 22 6.65 1.34 -17.76
C LYS A 22 6.90 0.49 -16.51
N GLU A 23 7.71 -0.57 -16.60
CA GLU A 23 8.06 -1.46 -15.47
C GLU A 23 8.47 -0.68 -14.20
N LYS A 24 9.33 0.33 -14.31
CA LYS A 24 9.76 1.14 -13.15
C LYS A 24 8.59 1.82 -12.43
N LEU A 25 7.57 2.27 -13.17
CA LEU A 25 6.37 2.84 -12.57
C LEU A 25 5.51 1.76 -11.91
N ALA A 26 5.31 0.61 -12.56
CA ALA A 26 4.57 -0.51 -11.98
C ALA A 26 5.23 -0.99 -10.68
N PHE A 27 6.57 -1.11 -10.67
CA PHE A 27 7.34 -1.47 -9.49
C PHE A 27 7.23 -0.41 -8.39
N SER A 28 7.34 0.87 -8.73
CA SER A 28 7.16 1.96 -7.77
C SER A 28 5.77 1.96 -7.13
N LEU A 29 4.72 1.68 -7.90
CA LEU A 29 3.35 1.55 -7.38
C LEU A 29 3.22 0.39 -6.39
N ILE A 30 3.87 -0.74 -6.65
CA ILE A 30 3.89 -1.88 -5.72
C ILE A 30 4.61 -1.51 -4.42
N VAL A 31 5.78 -0.85 -4.50
CA VAL A 31 6.54 -0.40 -3.32
C VAL A 31 5.74 0.59 -2.48
N ILE A 32 5.08 1.56 -3.12
CA ILE A 32 4.23 2.54 -2.43
C ILE A 32 3.04 1.84 -1.75
N SER A 33 2.42 0.88 -2.42
CA SER A 33 1.30 0.10 -1.84
C SER A 33 1.74 -0.65 -0.59
N TRP A 34 2.92 -1.28 -0.62
CA TRP A 34 3.50 -1.94 0.55
C TRP A 34 3.82 -0.98 1.68
N ALA A 35 4.39 0.19 1.37
CA ALA A 35 4.70 1.20 2.38
C ALA A 35 3.44 1.70 3.10
N ILE A 36 2.35 1.94 2.34
CA ILE A 36 1.05 2.31 2.90
C ILE A 36 0.52 1.20 3.80
N MET A 37 0.61 -0.07 3.38
CA MET A 37 0.17 -1.22 4.18
C MET A 37 0.90 -1.31 5.52
N VAL A 38 2.23 -1.16 5.50
CA VAL A 38 3.06 -1.16 6.72
C VAL A 38 2.67 0.00 7.63
N PHE A 39 2.51 1.20 7.06
CA PHE A 39 2.13 2.38 7.85
C PHE A 39 0.75 2.23 8.48
N ASP A 40 -0.24 1.75 7.73
CA ASP A 40 -1.60 1.50 8.21
C ASP A 40 -1.63 0.40 9.29
N TYR A 41 -0.87 -0.67 9.11
CA TYR A 41 -0.70 -1.73 10.11
C TYR A 41 -0.08 -1.19 11.40
N LEU A 42 1.00 -0.43 11.30
CA LEU A 42 1.67 0.18 12.45
C LEU A 42 0.77 1.21 13.14
N GLY A 43 0.02 2.01 12.39
CA GLY A 43 -0.95 2.98 12.93
C GLY A 43 -2.10 2.32 13.68
N ARG A 44 -2.65 1.22 13.16
CA ARG A 44 -3.69 0.45 13.86
C ARG A 44 -3.14 -0.23 15.12
N LYS A 45 -1.94 -0.82 15.04
CA LYS A 45 -1.25 -1.42 16.18
C LYS A 45 -0.93 -0.39 17.26
N SER A 46 -0.42 0.78 16.89
CA SER A 46 -0.08 1.83 17.84
C SER A 46 -1.33 2.43 18.47
N GLY A 47 -2.37 2.71 17.70
CA GLY A 47 -3.67 3.16 18.22
C GLY A 47 -4.29 2.16 19.18
N ALA A 48 -4.20 0.86 18.89
CA ALA A 48 -4.66 -0.19 19.79
C ALA A 48 -3.86 -0.28 21.09
N ILE A 49 -2.53 -0.07 21.03
CA ILE A 49 -1.65 -0.06 22.21
C ILE A 49 -1.91 1.20 23.06
N LEU A 50 -2.01 2.37 22.45
CA LEU A 50 -2.30 3.63 23.15
C LEU A 50 -3.68 3.59 23.81
N GLY A 51 -4.69 3.08 23.11
CA GLY A 51 -6.02 2.86 23.67
C GLY A 51 -6.06 1.87 24.84
N LEU A 52 -5.21 0.83 24.84
CA LEU A 52 -5.04 -0.06 25.99
C LEU A 52 -4.34 0.62 27.18
N MET A 53 -3.47 1.59 26.91
CA MET A 53 -2.76 2.36 27.94
C MET A 53 -3.56 3.53 28.51
N ASN A 54 -4.79 3.76 28.02
CA ASN A 54 -5.67 4.87 28.43
C ASN A 54 -4.97 6.25 28.36
N LEU A 55 -4.13 6.43 27.33
CA LEU A 55 -3.51 7.68 26.89
C LEU A 55 -4.24 8.22 25.67
#